data_AF-A0A523JPT8-F1
#
_entry.id   AF-A0A523JPT8-F1
#
_cell.length_a   1.000
_cell.length_b   1.000
_cell.length_c   1.000
_cell.angle_alpha   90.00
_cell.angle_beta   90.00
_cell.angle_gamma   90.00
#
_symmetry.space_group_name_H-M   'P 1'
#
loop_
_entity.id
_entity.type
_entity.pdbx_description
1 polymer ?
#
loop_
_entity_poly.entity_id
_entity_poly.type
_entity_poly.pdbx_seq_one_letter_code
_entity_poly.pdbx_strand_id
1 'polypeptide(L)'
;MTRKRFDHLHVEISVALGVHISRFALWLALHEAGHDPEHLSRQAAIAFCGAPLQSFLAERAQRLSLRDRRRVEKAVSRYDPSHPTPAEVMARF
;
A
#
# COMPACT_ATOMS: atom_id res chain seq x y z
N MET A 1 -2.59 -13.49 12.30
CA MET A 1 -1.36 -12.86 11.79
C MET A 1 -1.78 -11.62 11.01
N THR A 2 -1.40 -10.45 11.48
CA THR A 2 -2.01 -9.18 11.05
C THR A 2 -1.38 -8.73 9.74
N ARG A 3 -2.19 -8.47 8.70
CA ARG A 3 -1.81 -8.07 7.32
C ARG A 3 -1.27 -6.63 7.25
N LYS A 4 -0.40 -6.29 8.20
CA LYS A 4 0.06 -4.94 8.53
C LYS A 4 0.66 -4.18 7.36
N ARG A 5 1.44 -4.86 6.52
CA ARG A 5 2.07 -4.25 5.33
C ARG A 5 1.08 -3.90 4.25
N PHE A 6 0.12 -4.78 4.01
CA PHE A 6 -0.94 -4.54 3.04
C PHE A 6 -1.83 -3.37 3.50
N ASP A 7 -2.22 -3.37 4.78
CA ASP A 7 -3.02 -2.28 5.35
C ASP A 7 -2.26 -0.94 5.32
N HIS A 8 -0.97 -0.94 5.65
CA HIS A 8 -0.11 0.25 5.52
C HIS A 8 -0.03 0.76 4.07
N LEU A 9 0.20 -0.13 3.10
CA LEU A 9 0.22 0.21 1.69
C LEU A 9 -1.12 0.82 1.23
N HIS A 10 -2.24 0.23 1.64
CA HIS A 10 -3.58 0.72 1.34
C HIS A 10 -3.80 2.15 1.86
N VAL A 11 -3.39 2.42 3.10
CA VAL A 11 -3.46 3.75 3.70
C VAL A 11 -2.59 4.75 2.94
N GLU A 12 -1.33 4.43 2.68
CA GLU A 12 -0.40 5.34 1.99
C GLU A 12 -0.88 5.73 0.59
N ILE A 13 -1.43 4.76 -0.17
CA ILE A 13 -1.98 5.05 -1.50
C ILE A 13 -3.24 5.92 -1.39
N SER A 14 -4.14 5.63 -0.44
CA SER A 14 -5.35 6.43 -0.22
C SER A 14 -5.00 7.89 0.13
N VAL A 15 -4.03 8.08 1.03
CA VAL A 15 -3.52 9.40 1.43
C VAL A 15 -2.85 10.12 0.26
N ALA A 16 -2.12 9.39 -0.60
CA ALA A 16 -1.47 9.99 -1.77
C ALA A 16 -2.44 10.41 -2.88
N LEU A 17 -3.56 9.70 -3.04
CA LEU A 17 -4.59 10.05 -4.01
C LEU A 17 -5.58 11.09 -3.47
N GLY A 18 -5.63 11.30 -2.15
CA GLY A 18 -6.65 12.13 -1.49
C GLY A 18 -8.06 11.53 -1.54
N VAL A 19 -8.17 10.23 -1.85
CA VAL A 19 -9.44 9.50 -1.96
C VAL A 19 -9.30 8.12 -1.35
N HIS A 20 -10.40 7.59 -0.82
CA HIS A 20 -10.43 6.24 -0.29
C HIS A 20 -10.53 5.23 -1.42
N ILE A 21 -9.51 4.39 -1.61
CA ILE A 21 -9.56 3.29 -2.58
C ILE A 21 -10.16 2.03 -1.94
N SER A 22 -10.84 1.21 -2.75
CA SER A 22 -11.35 -0.08 -2.27
C SER A 22 -10.19 -0.98 -1.85
N ARG A 23 -10.19 -1.39 -0.58
CA ARG A 23 -9.21 -2.34 -0.03
C ARG A 23 -9.26 -3.67 -0.77
N PHE A 24 -10.45 -4.17 -1.10
CA PHE A 24 -10.61 -5.42 -1.85
C PHE A 24 -10.06 -5.30 -3.28
N ALA A 25 -10.29 -4.17 -3.95
CA ALA A 25 -9.75 -3.94 -5.29
C ALA A 25 -8.21 -3.92 -5.30
N LEU A 26 -7.59 -3.27 -4.31
CA LEU A 26 -6.15 -3.26 -4.15
C LEU A 26 -5.60 -4.65 -3.82
N TRP A 27 -6.32 -5.42 -3.00
CA TRP A 27 -5.97 -6.79 -2.66
C TRP A 27 -5.92 -7.68 -3.91
N LEU A 28 -6.94 -7.59 -4.76
CA LEU A 28 -6.98 -8.32 -6.03
C LEU A 28 -5.83 -7.91 -6.96
N ALA A 29 -5.59 -6.61 -7.12
CA ALA A 29 -4.52 -6.10 -7.97
C ALA A 29 -3.11 -6.56 -7.53
N LEU A 30 -2.88 -6.69 -6.22
CA LEU A 30 -1.64 -7.28 -5.71
C LEU A 30 -1.51 -8.76 -6.07
N HIS A 31 -2.60 -9.52 -5.96
CA HIS A 31 -2.65 -10.92 -6.36
C HIS A 31 -2.41 -11.11 -7.85
N GLU A 32 -3.04 -10.29 -8.69
CA GLU A 32 -2.83 -10.28 -10.15
C GLU A 32 -1.40 -9.89 -10.53
N ALA A 33 -0.75 -9.05 -9.71
CA ALA A 33 0.67 -8.72 -9.84
C ALA A 33 1.62 -9.83 -9.32
N GLY A 34 1.10 -10.98 -8.88
CA GLY A 34 1.89 -12.12 -8.39
C GLY A 34 2.40 -11.95 -6.95
N HIS A 35 1.76 -11.10 -6.16
CA HIS A 35 2.11 -10.89 -4.75
C HIS A 35 1.01 -11.43 -3.84
N ASP A 36 1.39 -12.02 -2.70
CA ASP A 36 0.44 -12.40 -1.65
C ASP A 36 0.24 -11.23 -0.67
N PRO A 37 -0.96 -10.63 -0.58
CA PRO A 37 -1.25 -9.57 0.37
C PRO A 37 -1.22 -10.02 1.84
N GLU A 38 -1.43 -11.32 2.12
CA GLU A 38 -1.39 -11.84 3.49
C GLU A 38 0.04 -11.90 4.03
N HIS A 39 0.99 -12.28 3.16
CA HIS A 39 2.41 -12.41 3.46
C HIS A 39 3.26 -11.40 2.67
N LEU A 40 2.73 -10.19 2.46
CA LEU A 40 3.34 -9.20 1.60
C LEU A 40 4.74 -8.82 2.09
N SER A 41 5.77 -9.12 1.32
CA SER A 41 7.15 -8.75 1.65
C SER A 41 7.41 -7.27 1.38
N ARG A 42 8.46 -6.71 2.01
CA ARG A 42 8.89 -5.32 1.75
C ARG A 42 9.22 -5.12 0.26
N GLN A 43 9.95 -6.05 -0.35
CA GLN A 43 10.34 -5.96 -1.76
C GLN A 43 9.12 -6.04 -2.68
N ALA A 44 8.17 -6.94 -2.40
CA ALA A 44 6.92 -7.06 -3.16
C ALA A 44 6.09 -5.76 -3.08
N ALA A 45 5.97 -5.17 -1.89
CA ALA A 45 5.25 -3.92 -1.71
C ALA A 45 5.89 -2.74 -2.49
N ILE A 46 7.23 -2.67 -2.52
CA ILE A 46 7.97 -1.67 -3.30
C ILE A 46 7.80 -1.93 -4.80
N ALA A 47 7.92 -3.19 -5.25
CA ALA A 47 7.76 -3.56 -6.65
C ALA A 47 6.36 -3.20 -7.17
N PHE A 48 5.33 -3.43 -6.36
CA PHE A 48 3.95 -3.05 -6.68
C PHE A 48 3.80 -1.53 -6.90
N CYS A 49 4.51 -0.69 -6.14
CA CYS A 49 4.50 0.79 -6.29
C CYS A 49 5.07 1.29 -7.64
N GLY A 50 5.62 0.40 -8.48
CA GLY A 50 6.08 0.66 -9.82
C GLY A 50 4.95 0.64 -10.86
N ALA A 51 5.12 -0.18 -11.89
CA ALA A 51 4.15 -0.32 -12.98
C ALA A 51 2.79 -0.91 -12.55
N PRO A 52 2.71 -1.94 -11.68
CA PRO A 52 1.42 -2.53 -11.31
C PRO A 52 0.45 -1.52 -10.68
N LEU A 53 0.94 -0.67 -9.76
CA LEU A 53 0.14 0.39 -9.16
C LEU A 53 -0.33 1.40 -10.22
N GLN A 54 0.51 1.77 -11.19
CA GLN A 54 0.09 2.70 -12.23
C GLN A 54 -1.02 2.11 -13.11
N SER A 55 -0.92 0.85 -13.49
CA SER A 55 -1.97 0.15 -14.26
C SER A 55 -3.28 0.09 -13.47
N PHE A 56 -3.22 -0.32 -12.19
CA PHE A 56 -4.37 -0.38 -11.30
C PHE A 56 -5.09 0.98 -11.17
N LEU A 57 -4.33 2.08 -11.06
CA LEU A 57 -4.90 3.42 -10.97
C LEU A 57 -5.47 3.89 -12.30
N ALA A 58 -4.81 3.58 -13.42
CA ALA A 58 -5.26 3.97 -14.74
C ALA A 58 -6.64 3.37 -15.09
N GLU A 59 -6.89 2.11 -14.73
CA GLU A 59 -8.20 1.46 -14.86
C GLU A 59 -9.33 2.19 -14.13
N ARG A 60 -8.99 2.96 -13.09
CA ARG A 60 -9.92 3.71 -12.24
C ARG A 60 -9.94 5.20 -12.57
N ALA A 61 -9.37 5.59 -13.71
CA ALA A 61 -9.18 6.97 -14.13
C ALA A 61 -8.44 7.84 -13.09
N GLN A 62 -7.60 7.21 -12.26
CA GLN A 62 -6.78 7.84 -11.24
C GLN A 62 -5.32 7.86 -11.67
N ARG A 63 -4.55 8.83 -11.18
CA ARG A 63 -3.12 8.93 -11.42
C ARG A 63 -2.42 9.49 -10.19
N LEU A 64 -1.25 8.94 -9.87
CA LEU A 64 -0.32 9.53 -8.92
C LEU A 64 0.72 10.34 -9.67
N SER A 65 1.05 11.52 -9.16
CA SER A 65 2.23 12.24 -9.63
C SER A 65 3.49 11.42 -9.34
N LEU A 66 4.57 11.65 -10.09
CA LEU A 66 5.85 10.98 -9.83
C LEU A 66 6.36 11.26 -8.40
N ARG A 67 6.09 12.46 -7.87
CA ARG A 67 6.46 12.86 -6.51
C ARG A 67 5.70 12.05 -5.48
N ASP A 68 4.39 11.90 -5.65
CA ASP A 68 3.54 11.16 -4.71
C ASP A 68 3.83 9.68 -4.74
N ARG A 69 4.06 9.12 -5.93
CA ARG A 69 4.51 7.72 -6.07
C ARG A 69 5.81 7.47 -5.31
N ARG A 70 6.82 8.32 -5.49
CA ARG A 70 8.10 8.22 -4.74
C ARG A 70 7.90 8.38 -3.24
N ARG A 71 6.95 9.22 -2.80
CA ARG A 71 6.61 9.37 -1.38
C ARG A 71 6.01 8.08 -0.82
N VAL A 72 5.05 7.47 -1.51
CA VAL A 72 4.44 6.18 -1.14
C VAL A 72 5.50 5.09 -1.08
N GLU A 73 6.32 4.96 -2.12
CA GLU A 73 7.39 3.98 -2.19
C GLU A 73 8.36 4.13 -0.99
N LYS A 74 8.75 5.36 -0.66
CA LYS A 74 9.59 5.66 0.50
C LYS A 74 8.91 5.28 1.81
N ALA A 75 7.64 5.62 2.00
CA ALA A 75 6.88 5.29 3.20
C ALA A 75 6.75 3.78 3.40
N VAL A 76 6.33 3.06 2.35
CA VAL A 76 6.24 1.59 2.32
C VAL A 76 7.59 0.95 2.59
N SER A 77 8.68 1.49 2.02
CA SER A 77 10.03 0.96 2.23
C SER A 77 10.53 1.09 3.67
N ARG A 78 10.03 2.07 4.43
CA ARG A 78 10.46 2.35 5.81
C ARG A 78 9.57 1.68 6.84
N TYR A 79 8.44 1.13 6.42
CA TYR A 79 7.48 0.51 7.32
C TYR A 79 8.00 -0.80 7.91
N ASP A 80 8.02 -0.91 9.23
CA ASP A 80 8.37 -2.12 9.98
C ASP A 80 7.15 -2.59 10.80
N PRO A 81 6.59 -3.78 10.56
CA PRO A 81 5.35 -4.24 11.18
C PRO A 81 5.61 -4.84 12.56
N SER A 82 6.87 -5.04 12.93
CA SER A 82 7.33 -5.51 14.24
C SER A 82 7.15 -4.44 15.31
N HIS A 83 7.13 -3.18 14.88
CA HIS A 83 6.85 -2.02 15.73
C HIS A 83 5.37 -1.64 15.62
N PRO A 84 4.68 -1.38 16.75
CA PRO A 84 3.30 -0.95 16.70
C PRO A 84 3.22 0.44 16.07
N THR A 85 2.23 0.64 15.20
CA THR A 85 1.94 1.98 14.66
C THR A 85 1.42 2.91 15.75
N PRO A 86 1.53 4.25 15.63
CA PRO A 86 0.93 5.17 16.59
C PRO A 86 -0.56 4.90 16.86
N ALA A 87 -1.32 4.53 15.82
CA ALA A 87 -2.72 4.13 15.95
C ALA A 87 -2.90 2.85 16.79
N GLU A 88 -2.04 1.84 16.59
CA GLU A 88 -2.03 0.61 17.40
C GLU A 88 -1.61 0.87 18.85
N VAL A 89 -0.75 1.87 19.10
CA VAL A 89 -0.38 2.29 20.46
C VAL A 89 -1.56 2.98 21.13
N MET A 90 -2.25 3.90 20.45
CA MET A 90 -3.40 4.60 21.02
C MET A 90 -4.58 3.67 21.30
N ALA A 91 -4.82 2.65 20.47
CA ALA A 91 -5.90 1.67 20.69
C ALA A 91 -5.68 0.74 21.89
N ARG A 92 -4.51 0.79 22.53
CA ARG A 92 -4.18 0.01 23.75
C ARG A 92 -4.47 0.77 25.05
N PHE A 93 -4.71 2.08 24.96
CA PHE A 93 -5.08 2.94 26.08
C PHE A 93 -6.59 3.25 26.03
#